data_AF-A0A9E4LVQ2-F1
#
_entry.id   AF-A0A9E4LVQ2-F1
#
_cell.length_a   1.000
_cell.length_b   1.000
_cell.length_c   1.000
_cell.angle_alpha   90.00
_cell.angle_beta   90.00
_cell.angle_gamma   90.00
#
_symmetry.space_group_name_H-M   'P 1'
#
loop_
_entity.id
_entity.type
_entity.pdbx_description
1 polymer ?
#
loop_
_entity_poly.entity_id
_entity_poly.type
_entity_poly.pdbx_seq_one_letter_code
_entity_poly.pdbx_strand_id
1 'polypeptide(L)'
;MLIISGTSQQQNASKKQKTGYFSRVELSQILNVYSLRVAAGEWRDYALDHVDGMAFFSIYRSSHEMPLYTIEKKRLKGKDRWLFILRDRRKNLRQAARLKDVLDYLDNLPRLVNN
;
A
#
# COMPACT_ATOMS: atom_id res chain seq x y z
N MET A 1 -23.07 56.15 8.64
CA MET A 1 -21.79 56.45 9.32
C MET A 1 -21.26 55.14 9.89
N LEU A 2 -20.02 54.76 9.53
CA LEU A 2 -19.30 53.51 9.86
C LEU A 2 -19.14 53.29 11.42
N ILE A 3 -18.64 52.19 12.03
CA ILE A 3 -17.72 51.09 11.63
C ILE A 3 -17.71 49.90 12.68
N ILE A 4 -17.20 48.70 12.27
CA ILE A 4 -16.52 47.54 12.99
C ILE A 4 -17.30 46.72 14.06
N SER A 5 -17.18 45.39 14.25
CA SER A 5 -16.08 44.43 14.00
C SER A 5 -16.55 43.00 13.77
N GLY A 6 -15.85 42.29 12.89
CA GLY A 6 -16.08 40.88 12.59
C GLY A 6 -15.71 39.95 13.74
N THR A 7 -16.53 38.94 13.95
CA THR A 7 -16.20 37.78 14.78
C THR A 7 -15.83 36.61 13.86
N SER A 8 -14.52 36.34 13.88
CA SER A 8 -13.93 35.00 13.85
C SER A 8 -14.30 34.11 12.67
N GLN A 9 -13.51 34.24 11.61
CA GLN A 9 -13.23 33.15 10.70
C GLN A 9 -12.68 31.95 11.49
N GLN A 10 -13.50 30.92 11.73
CA GLN A 10 -12.97 29.61 12.07
C GLN A 10 -12.65 28.89 10.76
N GLN A 11 -11.51 29.28 10.18
CA GLN A 11 -10.85 28.53 9.12
C GLN A 11 -10.45 27.17 9.72
N ASN A 12 -11.35 26.20 9.64
CA ASN A 12 -10.96 24.80 9.71
C ASN A 12 -10.17 24.49 8.44
N ALA A 13 -8.90 24.87 8.43
CA ALA A 13 -7.92 24.36 7.50
C ALA A 13 -7.92 22.84 7.67
N SER A 14 -8.67 22.15 6.81
CA SER A 14 -8.69 20.70 6.74
C SER A 14 -7.25 20.25 6.67
N LYS A 15 -6.78 19.64 7.76
CA LYS A 15 -5.43 19.09 7.86
C LYS A 15 -5.35 18.05 6.75
N LYS A 16 -4.83 18.43 5.57
CA LYS A 16 -4.73 17.58 4.38
C LYS A 16 -4.06 16.29 4.85
N GLN A 17 -4.86 15.24 5.06
CA GLN A 17 -4.37 13.92 5.39
C GLN A 17 -3.45 13.56 4.23
N LYS A 18 -2.13 13.49 4.46
CA LYS A 18 -1.17 13.07 3.42
C LYS A 18 -1.65 11.73 2.89
N THR A 19 -2.10 11.69 1.64
CA THR A 19 -2.80 10.52 1.11
C THR A 19 -1.85 9.33 1.04
N GLY A 20 -2.34 8.15 1.43
CA GLY A 20 -1.53 6.94 1.62
C GLY A 20 -1.01 6.26 0.36
N TYR A 21 -1.17 6.87 -0.82
CA TYR A 21 -0.84 6.26 -2.10
C TYR A 21 0.61 5.80 -2.18
N PHE A 22 0.84 4.73 -2.95
CA PHE A 22 2.18 4.41 -3.44
C PHE A 22 2.66 5.53 -4.35
N SER A 23 3.89 6.00 -4.12
CA SER A 23 4.55 6.89 -5.08
C SER A 23 4.80 6.15 -6.39
N ARG A 24 5.06 6.90 -7.48
CA ARG A 24 5.42 6.30 -8.78
C ARG A 24 6.59 5.31 -8.64
N VAL A 25 7.62 5.67 -7.87
CA VAL A 25 8.81 4.83 -7.66
C VAL A 25 8.43 3.54 -6.92
N GLU A 26 7.63 3.66 -5.86
CA GLU A 26 7.15 2.51 -5.09
C GLU A 26 6.30 1.56 -5.94
N LEU A 27 5.37 2.11 -6.73
CA LEU A 27 4.53 1.32 -7.62
C LEU A 27 5.36 0.61 -8.70
N SER A 28 6.34 1.29 -9.30
CA SER A 28 7.27 0.66 -10.25
C SER A 28 8.04 -0.50 -9.62
N GLN A 29 8.49 -0.37 -8.36
CA GLN A 29 9.18 -1.45 -7.66
C GLN A 29 8.27 -2.66 -7.42
N ILE A 30 7.03 -2.43 -7.01
CA ILE A 30 6.03 -3.51 -6.83
C ILE A 30 5.75 -4.21 -8.15
N LEU A 31 5.51 -3.44 -9.22
CA LEU A 31 5.20 -3.97 -10.55
C LEU A 31 6.37 -4.76 -11.15
N ASN A 32 7.61 -4.39 -10.87
CA ASN A 32 8.79 -5.16 -11.32
C ASN A 32 8.77 -6.58 -10.74
N VAL A 33 8.58 -6.72 -9.42
CA VAL A 33 8.48 -8.05 -8.77
C VAL A 33 7.26 -8.83 -9.30
N TYR A 34 6.12 -8.14 -9.42
CA TYR A 34 4.89 -8.73 -9.95
C TYR A 34 5.05 -9.29 -11.36
N SER A 35 5.66 -8.52 -12.27
CA SER A 35 5.81 -8.92 -13.68
C SER A 35 6.61 -10.21 -13.85
N LEU A 36 7.65 -10.42 -13.05
CA LEU A 36 8.47 -11.64 -13.08
C LEU A 36 7.66 -12.87 -12.65
N ARG A 37 6.77 -12.71 -11.67
CA ARG A 37 5.89 -13.79 -11.18
C ARG A 37 4.72 -14.06 -12.12
N VAL A 38 4.23 -13.06 -12.84
CA VAL A 38 3.29 -13.25 -13.97
C VAL A 38 3.95 -14.02 -15.10
N ALA A 39 5.17 -13.67 -15.48
CA ALA A 39 5.92 -14.38 -16.52
C ALA A 39 6.18 -15.86 -16.15
N ALA A 40 6.31 -16.16 -14.86
CA ALA A 40 6.40 -17.52 -14.33
C ALA A 40 5.05 -18.25 -14.23
N GLY A 41 3.92 -17.60 -14.55
CA GLY A 41 2.58 -18.17 -14.45
C GLY A 41 2.04 -18.28 -13.02
N GLU A 42 2.72 -17.69 -12.04
CA GLU A 42 2.37 -17.79 -10.61
C GLU A 42 1.24 -16.81 -10.26
N TRP A 43 1.26 -15.60 -10.81
CA TRP A 43 0.29 -14.52 -10.54
C TRP A 43 -0.43 -14.12 -11.82
N ARG A 44 -1.66 -13.61 -11.69
CA ARG A 44 -2.52 -13.30 -12.85
C ARG A 44 -3.18 -11.94 -12.81
N ASP A 45 -3.44 -11.41 -11.62
CA ASP A 45 -4.15 -10.15 -11.47
C ASP A 45 -3.68 -9.40 -10.22
N TYR A 46 -3.97 -8.10 -10.16
CA TYR A 46 -3.72 -7.27 -8.99
C TYR A 46 -4.83 -6.23 -8.80
N ALA A 47 -5.03 -5.82 -7.55
CA ALA A 47 -5.88 -4.68 -7.20
C ALA A 47 -5.06 -3.61 -6.49
N LEU A 48 -5.42 -2.35 -6.77
CA LEU A 48 -4.85 -1.16 -6.14
C LEU A 48 -5.94 -0.42 -5.38
N ASP A 49 -5.92 -0.55 -4.06
CA ASP A 49 -6.93 0.03 -3.19
C ASP A 49 -6.34 1.10 -2.27
N HIS A 50 -7.21 1.98 -1.78
CA HIS A 50 -6.85 2.98 -0.77
C HIS A 50 -8.02 3.23 0.18
N VAL A 51 -7.76 3.14 1.47
CA VAL A 51 -8.75 3.33 2.55
C VAL A 51 -8.06 4.08 3.69
N ASP A 52 -8.71 5.11 4.23
CA ASP A 52 -8.29 5.83 5.44
C ASP A 52 -6.82 6.28 5.45
N GLY A 53 -6.31 6.73 4.29
CA GLY A 53 -4.92 7.17 4.17
C GLY A 53 -3.90 6.03 4.18
N MET A 54 -4.35 4.81 3.87
CA MET A 54 -3.53 3.63 3.58
C MET A 54 -3.68 3.25 2.11
N ALA A 55 -2.68 2.57 1.56
CA ALA A 55 -2.76 1.98 0.23
C ALA A 55 -2.43 0.49 0.27
N PHE A 56 -3.04 -0.27 -0.62
CA PHE A 56 -2.93 -1.70 -0.72
C PHE A 56 -2.64 -2.10 -2.16
N PHE A 57 -1.66 -2.97 -2.35
CA PHE A 57 -1.42 -3.70 -3.58
C PHE A 57 -1.71 -5.17 -3.30
N SER A 58 -2.84 -5.65 -3.79
CA SER A 58 -3.32 -7.02 -3.58
C SER A 58 -3.00 -7.86 -4.81
N ILE A 59 -2.39 -9.03 -4.61
CA ILE A 59 -1.90 -9.93 -5.66
C ILE A 59 -2.79 -11.16 -5.72
N TYR A 60 -3.26 -11.53 -6.92
CA TYR A 60 -4.19 -12.63 -7.13
C TYR A 60 -3.63 -13.68 -8.10
N ARG A 61 -3.96 -14.95 -7.83
CA ARG A 61 -3.71 -16.08 -8.74
C ARG A 61 -4.88 -16.31 -9.71
N SER A 62 -6.08 -15.85 -9.37
CA SER A 62 -7.28 -15.89 -10.19
C SER A 62 -8.22 -14.76 -9.74
N SER A 63 -9.02 -14.23 -10.66
CA SER A 63 -9.99 -13.14 -10.40
C SER A 63 -11.09 -13.50 -9.39
N HIS A 64 -11.30 -14.79 -9.12
CA HIS A 64 -12.33 -15.28 -8.20
C HIS A 64 -11.80 -15.73 -6.84
N GLU A 65 -10.50 -15.58 -6.57
CA GLU A 65 -9.89 -15.98 -5.31
C GLU A 65 -9.62 -14.78 -4.36
N MET A 66 -9.50 -15.08 -3.08
CA MET A 66 -8.91 -14.13 -2.11
C MET A 66 -7.45 -13.82 -2.49
N PRO A 67 -6.96 -12.59 -2.23
CA PRO A 67 -5.59 -12.23 -2.56
C PRO A 67 -4.61 -13.19 -1.90
N LEU A 68 -3.59 -13.58 -2.65
CA LEU A 68 -2.51 -14.44 -2.17
C LEU A 68 -1.61 -13.66 -1.21
N TYR A 69 -1.27 -12.44 -1.63
CA TYR A 69 -0.48 -11.50 -0.85
C TYR A 69 -1.05 -10.08 -0.96
N THR A 70 -0.85 -9.29 0.08
CA THR A 70 -1.15 -7.86 0.06
C THR A 70 0.03 -7.08 0.62
N ILE A 71 0.48 -6.08 -0.13
CA ILE A 71 1.44 -5.07 0.32
C ILE A 71 0.64 -3.86 0.79
N GLU A 72 0.71 -3.56 2.09
CA GLU A 72 0.07 -2.41 2.72
C GLU A 72 1.11 -1.31 2.94
N LYS A 73 0.76 -0.07 2.60
CA LYS A 73 1.46 1.15 3.00
C LYS A 73 0.56 1.95 3.93
N LYS A 74 1.06 2.22 5.14
CA LYS A 74 0.36 3.09 6.10
C LYS A 74 1.30 4.02 6.83
N ARG A 75 0.76 5.15 7.28
CA ARG A 75 1.49 6.08 8.13
C ARG A 75 1.40 5.64 9.58
N LEU A 76 2.51 5.68 10.31
CA LEU A 76 2.49 5.40 11.74
C LEU A 76 1.82 6.55 12.49
N LYS A 77 0.83 6.24 13.34
CA LYS A 77 0.17 7.24 14.18
C LYS A 77 1.22 7.98 15.03
N GLY A 78 1.17 9.31 15.02
CA GLY A 78 2.09 10.17 15.76
C GLY A 78 3.52 10.24 15.22
N LYS A 79 3.83 9.65 14.05
CA LYS A 79 5.16 9.71 13.43
C LYS A 79 5.04 10.15 11.96
N ASP A 80 5.97 10.98 11.48
CA ASP A 80 6.07 11.29 10.04
C ASP A 80 6.86 10.22 9.29
N ARG A 81 6.49 8.95 9.49
CA ARG A 81 7.15 7.80 8.87
C ARG A 81 6.13 6.82 8.32
N TRP A 82 6.47 6.24 7.17
CA TRP A 82 5.72 5.17 6.52
C TRP A 82 6.12 3.81 7.09
N LEU A 83 5.18 2.89 7.02
CA LEU A 83 5.34 1.49 7.34
C LEU A 83 4.78 0.66 6.19
N PHE A 84 5.55 -0.33 5.76
CA PHE A 84 5.16 -1.30 4.75
C PHE A 84 4.97 -2.65 5.41
N ILE A 85 3.87 -3.34 5.07
CA ILE A 85 3.55 -4.67 5.60
C ILE A 85 3.20 -5.59 4.43
N LEU A 86 3.83 -6.76 4.37
CA LEU A 86 3.40 -7.87 3.54
C LEU A 86 2.56 -8.82 4.38
N ARG A 87 1.40 -9.19 3.83
CA ARG A 87 0.45 -10.11 4.45
C ARG A 87 0.14 -11.23 3.47
N ASP A 88 -0.09 -12.43 3.99
CA ASP A 88 -0.84 -13.46 3.28
C ASP A 88 -2.27 -13.55 3.84
N ARG A 89 -3.02 -14.58 3.41
CA ARG A 89 -4.39 -14.84 3.88
C ARG A 89 -4.51 -15.07 5.39
N ARG A 90 -3.43 -15.47 6.08
CA ARG A 90 -3.46 -15.94 7.47
C ARG A 90 -2.81 -14.94 8.44
N LYS A 91 -1.73 -14.28 8.02
CA LYS A 91 -0.88 -13.49 8.92
C LYS A 91 -0.07 -12.41 8.21
N ASN A 92 0.53 -11.56 9.02
CA ASN A 92 1.59 -10.67 8.57
C ASN A 92 2.87 -11.49 8.39
N LEU A 93 3.48 -11.37 7.21
CA LEU A 93 4.71 -12.07 6.87
C LEU A 93 5.95 -11.22 7.14
N ARG A 94 5.90 -9.94 6.75
CA ARG A 94 7.01 -9.01 6.92
C ARG A 94 6.50 -7.60 7.15
N GLN A 95 7.21 -6.84 8.00
CA GLN A 95 6.96 -5.43 8.22
C GLN A 95 8.29 -4.68 8.20
N ALA A 96 8.36 -3.55 7.49
CA ALA A 96 9.58 -2.75 7.39
C ALA A 96 9.28 -1.26 7.14
N ALA A 97 10.27 -0.41 7.42
CA ALA A 97 10.18 1.02 7.15
C ALA A 97 10.43 1.36 5.66
N ARG A 98 11.06 0.44 4.90
CA ARG A 98 11.33 0.60 3.48
C ARG A 98 10.59 -0.47 2.70
N LEU A 99 10.02 -0.09 1.56
CA LEU A 99 9.31 -1.01 0.67
C LEU A 99 10.23 -2.13 0.15
N LYS A 100 11.50 -1.81 -0.17
CA LYS A 100 12.47 -2.79 -0.67
C LYS A 100 12.62 -4.00 0.24
N ASP A 101 12.68 -3.81 1.56
CA ASP A 101 12.86 -4.92 2.52
C ASP A 101 11.65 -5.88 2.53
N VAL A 102 10.47 -5.35 2.20
CA VAL A 102 9.23 -6.13 2.04
C VAL A 102 9.23 -6.88 0.71
N LEU A 103 9.67 -6.22 -0.37
CA LEU A 103 9.76 -6.80 -1.70
C LEU A 103 10.83 -7.89 -1.81
N ASP A 104 12.00 -7.68 -1.20
CA ASP A 104 13.07 -8.69 -1.15
C ASP A 104 12.57 -9.95 -0.41
N TYR A 105 11.78 -9.79 0.65
CA TYR A 105 11.17 -10.94 1.33
C TYR A 105 10.13 -11.63 0.44
N LEU A 106 9.26 -10.87 -0.23
CA LEU A 106 8.25 -11.39 -1.15
C LEU A 106 8.88 -12.20 -2.30
N ASP A 107 9.95 -11.68 -2.90
CA ASP A 107 10.62 -12.34 -4.03
C ASP A 107 11.30 -13.65 -3.64
N ASN A 108 11.78 -13.74 -2.39
CA ASN A 108 12.38 -14.96 -1.84
C ASN A 108 11.36 -15.98 -1.31
N LEU A 109 10.06 -15.71 -1.37
CA LEU A 109 9.05 -16.71 -1.00
C LEU A 109 9.09 -17.90 -1.97
N PRO A 110 8.88 -19.14 -1.47
CA PRO A 110 8.81 -20.32 -2.32
C PRO A 110 7.83 -20.12 -3.46
N ARG A 111 8.26 -20.49 -4.67
CA ARG A 111 7.42 -20.43 -5.85
C ARG A 111 6.26 -21.41 -5.71
N LEU A 112 5.08 -20.96 -6.10
CA LEU A 112 3.92 -21.84 -6.18
C LEU A 112 4.07 -22.65 -7.48
N VAL A 113 4.55 -23.88 -7.37
CA VAL A 113 4.58 -24.80 -8.51
C VAL A 113 3.15 -25.31 -8.73
N ASN A 114 2.60 -25.11 -9.92
CA ASN A 114 1.34 -25.75 -10.31
C ASN A 114 1.59 -27.24 -10.47
N ASN A 115 0.79 -28.07 -9.77
CA ASN A 115 0.73 -29.51 -9.93
C ASN A 115 -0.54 -29.91 -10.69
#